data_AF-A0A6G3MM21-F1
#
_entry.id   AF-A0A6G3MM21-F1
#
_cell.length_a   1.000
_cell.length_b   1.000
_cell.length_c   1.000
_cell.angle_alpha   90.00
_cell.angle_beta   90.00
_cell.angle_gamma   90.00
#
_symmetry.space_group_name_H-M   'P 1'
#
loop_
_entity.id
_entity.type
_entity.pdbx_description
1 polymer ?
#
loop_
_entity_poly.entity_id
_entity_poly.type
_entity_poly.pdbx_seq_one_letter_code
_entity_poly.pdbx_strand_id
1 'polypeptide(L)'
;LNLPPSPVQVCSDKLAPQAIVDLCCAYPNEITLVCLGPLTNLAMAYNIDHGLPAKLKNLYIMGGDRAEMTENNCKDYAEFNFYSDPLAAQIVLNNFGLEPAVPLVLVDWTLCLKYPILGSFFDNIANSLSVKKKNCIMGKLFSARPPSYANDKTTP
;
A
#
# COMPACT_ATOMS: atom_id res chain seq x y z
N LEU A 1 -12.83 12.50 -22.01
CA LEU A 1 -11.92 11.39 -22.38
C LEU A 1 -12.77 10.16 -22.72
N ASN A 2 -12.74 9.67 -23.96
CA ASN A 2 -13.39 8.40 -24.32
C ASN A 2 -12.43 7.24 -24.02
N LEU A 3 -12.49 6.73 -22.78
CA LEU A 3 -11.77 5.53 -22.38
C LEU A 3 -12.70 4.31 -22.55
N PRO A 4 -12.18 3.14 -22.95
CA PRO A 4 -12.97 1.93 -23.02
C PRO A 4 -13.56 1.60 -21.64
N PRO A 5 -14.80 1.08 -21.58
CA PRO A 5 -15.44 0.74 -20.32
C PRO A 5 -14.61 -0.33 -19.60
N SER A 6 -14.39 -0.12 -18.30
CA SER A 6 -13.68 -1.10 -17.46
C SER A 6 -14.45 -2.43 -17.49
N PRO A 7 -13.76 -3.57 -17.67
CA PRO A 7 -14.40 -4.90 -17.59
C PRO A 7 -14.84 -5.24 -16.16
N VAL A 8 -14.47 -4.41 -15.17
CA VAL A 8 -14.86 -4.55 -13.78
C VAL A 8 -16.18 -3.84 -13.57
N GLN A 9 -17.19 -4.59 -13.16
CA GLN A 9 -18.49 -4.06 -12.78
C GLN A 9 -18.32 -3.06 -11.62
N VAL A 10 -18.91 -1.88 -11.76
CA VAL A 10 -18.86 -0.84 -10.73
C VAL A 10 -19.48 -1.40 -9.46
N CYS A 11 -18.66 -1.58 -8.42
CA CYS A 11 -19.07 -2.19 -7.16
C CYS A 11 -19.90 -1.23 -6.28
N SER A 12 -19.82 0.08 -6.55
CA SER A 12 -20.59 1.12 -5.89
C SER A 12 -20.63 2.39 -6.73
N ASP A 13 -21.74 3.12 -6.69
CA ASP A 13 -21.88 4.43 -7.33
C ASP A 13 -21.08 5.53 -6.62
N LYS A 14 -20.58 5.27 -5.40
CA LYS A 14 -19.78 6.22 -4.63
C LYS A 14 -18.31 6.15 -5.01
N LEU A 15 -17.72 7.32 -5.23
CA LEU A 15 -16.26 7.46 -5.37
C LEU A 15 -15.57 7.15 -4.03
N ALA A 16 -14.39 6.52 -4.10
CA ALA A 16 -13.64 6.11 -2.92
C ALA A 16 -13.36 7.26 -1.91
N PRO A 17 -12.99 8.49 -2.34
CA PRO A 17 -12.78 9.60 -1.41
C PRO A 17 -14.02 9.94 -0.58
N GLN A 18 -15.21 9.95 -1.20
CA GLN A 18 -16.46 10.22 -0.50
C GLN A 18 -16.81 9.08 0.46
N ALA A 19 -16.60 7.83 0.05
CA ALA A 19 -16.84 6.68 0.92
C ALA A 19 -15.96 6.69 2.17
N ILE A 20 -14.70 7.12 2.05
CA ILE A 20 -13.78 7.29 3.19
C ILE A 20 -14.34 8.33 4.17
N VAL A 21 -14.75 9.50 3.67
CA VAL A 21 -15.31 10.58 4.51
C VAL A 21 -16.60 10.13 5.19
N ASP A 22 -17.52 9.51 4.45
CA ASP A 22 -18.80 9.03 4.98
C ASP A 22 -18.59 8.03 6.12
N LEU A 23 -17.69 7.06 5.94
CA LEU A 23 -17.39 6.05 6.95
C LEU A 23 -16.73 6.65 8.20
N CYS A 24 -15.77 7.57 8.03
CA CYS A 24 -15.10 8.22 9.16
C CYS A 24 -16.03 9.20 9.89
N CYS A 25 -17.01 9.79 9.22
CA CYS A 25 -18.04 10.60 9.86
C CYS A 25 -19.08 9.75 10.61
N ALA A 26 -19.46 8.60 10.05
CA ALA A 26 -20.41 7.69 10.69
C ALA A 26 -19.81 6.98 11.92
N TYR A 27 -18.51 6.68 11.89
CA TYR A 27 -17.79 5.93 12.94
C TYR A 27 -16.49 6.65 13.34
N PRO A 28 -16.59 7.85 13.95
CA PRO A 28 -15.42 8.64 14.30
C PRO A 28 -14.53 7.90 15.30
N ASN A 29 -13.23 7.89 15.04
CA ASN A 29 -12.19 7.24 15.86
C ASN A 29 -12.30 5.70 15.95
N GLU A 30 -13.11 5.06 15.10
CA GLU A 30 -13.23 3.60 15.03
C GLU A 30 -12.51 3.02 13.81
N ILE A 31 -12.44 3.78 12.72
CA ILE A 31 -11.89 3.32 11.44
C ILE A 31 -10.36 3.38 11.45
N THR A 32 -9.74 2.25 11.10
CA THR A 32 -8.31 2.17 10.78
C THR A 32 -8.13 2.06 9.28
N LEU A 33 -7.36 2.98 8.70
CA LEU A 33 -7.11 3.01 7.27
C LEU A 33 -5.73 2.40 6.96
N VAL A 34 -5.69 1.49 5.98
CA VAL A 34 -4.46 0.85 5.52
C VAL A 34 -4.27 1.15 4.03
N CYS A 35 -3.27 1.95 3.70
CA CYS A 35 -2.95 2.40 2.35
C CYS A 35 -1.80 1.59 1.78
N LEU A 36 -2.10 0.68 0.85
CA LEU A 36 -1.11 -0.16 0.15
C LEU A 36 -0.89 0.26 -1.32
N GLY A 37 -1.49 1.37 -1.72
CA GLY A 37 -1.46 1.92 -3.07
C GLY A 37 -1.21 3.44 -3.06
N PRO A 38 -1.25 4.10 -4.23
CA PRO A 38 -1.09 5.55 -4.32
C PRO A 38 -2.10 6.31 -3.45
N LEU A 39 -1.64 7.39 -2.83
CA LEU A 39 -2.39 8.13 -1.82
C LEU A 39 -3.45 9.10 -2.38
N THR A 40 -3.65 9.11 -3.70
CA THR A 40 -4.57 10.03 -4.42
C THR A 40 -5.97 10.05 -3.79
N ASN A 41 -6.55 8.88 -3.50
CA ASN A 41 -7.88 8.81 -2.91
C ASN A 41 -7.95 9.43 -1.50
N LEU A 42 -6.90 9.26 -0.70
CA LEU A 42 -6.82 9.80 0.65
C LEU A 42 -6.60 11.32 0.63
N ALA A 43 -5.74 11.81 -0.26
CA ALA A 43 -5.54 13.24 -0.46
C ALA A 43 -6.83 13.93 -0.94
N MET A 44 -7.57 13.29 -1.86
CA MET A 44 -8.89 13.78 -2.27
C MET A 44 -9.91 13.74 -1.12
N ALA A 45 -9.90 12.71 -0.28
CA ALA A 45 -10.79 12.62 0.88
C ALA A 45 -10.51 13.75 1.88
N TYR A 46 -9.24 14.07 2.12
CA TYR A 46 -8.84 15.23 2.92
C TYR A 46 -9.32 16.56 2.33
N ASN A 47 -9.34 16.69 1.01
CA ASN A 47 -9.85 17.89 0.36
C ASN A 47 -11.39 18.01 0.44
N ILE A 48 -12.10 16.89 0.61
CA ILE A 48 -13.54 16.89 0.89
C ILE A 48 -13.79 17.27 2.36
N ASP A 49 -12.98 16.75 3.28
CA ASP A 49 -13.09 17.00 4.71
C ASP A 49 -11.71 17.17 5.35
N HIS A 50 -11.32 18.42 5.61
CA HIS A 50 -10.04 18.74 6.25
C HIS A 50 -9.96 18.26 7.72
N GLY A 51 -11.10 17.96 8.35
CA GLY A 51 -11.17 17.37 9.68
C GLY A 51 -11.02 15.85 9.70
N LEU A 52 -10.86 15.22 8.53
CA LEU A 52 -10.72 13.76 8.38
C LEU A 52 -9.61 13.14 9.25
N PRO A 53 -8.41 13.75 9.41
CA PRO A 53 -7.36 13.16 10.25
C PRO A 53 -7.82 12.92 11.70
N ALA A 54 -8.56 13.88 12.28
CA ALA A 54 -9.07 13.79 13.66
C ALA A 54 -10.22 12.78 13.83
N LYS A 55 -10.72 12.18 12.75
CA LYS A 55 -11.79 11.18 12.77
C LYS A 55 -11.26 9.75 12.59
N LEU A 56 -9.98 9.58 12.29
CA LEU A 56 -9.37 8.28 12.09
C LEU A 56 -8.84 7.72 13.41
N LYS A 57 -9.01 6.41 13.61
CA LYS A 57 -8.39 5.70 14.73
C LYS A 57 -6.89 5.54 14.54
N ASN A 58 -6.51 5.06 13.36
CA ASN A 58 -5.12 4.84 12.96
C ASN A 58 -5.00 4.96 11.44
N LEU A 59 -3.81 5.33 10.97
CA LEU A 59 -3.45 5.37 9.56
C LEU A 59 -2.14 4.60 9.34
N TYR A 60 -2.19 3.56 8.52
CA TYR A 60 -1.02 2.78 8.10
C TYR A 60 -0.78 3.03 6.62
N ILE A 61 0.43 3.41 6.25
CA ILE A 61 0.82 3.67 4.86
C ILE A 61 1.99 2.76 4.53
N MET A 62 1.88 1.97 3.47
CA MET A 62 3.02 1.32 2.85
C MET A 62 3.55 2.22 1.75
N GLY A 63 4.78 2.70 1.96
CA GLY A 63 5.47 3.48 0.95
C GLY A 63 6.60 4.34 1.50
N GLY A 64 7.28 5.02 0.58
CA GLY A 64 8.48 5.78 0.87
C GLY A 64 9.71 4.89 1.09
N ASP A 65 10.83 5.56 1.32
CA ASP A 65 12.14 4.94 1.55
C ASP A 65 12.91 5.71 2.63
N ARG A 66 13.67 4.98 3.45
CA ARG A 66 14.51 5.57 4.50
C ARG A 66 15.87 5.91 3.92
N ALA A 67 16.28 7.17 4.07
CA ALA A 67 17.54 7.70 3.55
C ALA A 67 18.81 6.92 3.99
N GLU A 68 18.75 6.12 5.05
CA GLU A 68 19.89 5.30 5.52
C GLU A 68 20.36 4.25 4.49
N MET A 69 19.50 3.80 3.56
CA MET A 69 19.90 2.87 2.47
C MET A 69 20.27 3.55 1.16
N THR A 70 20.13 4.88 1.06
CA THR A 70 20.46 5.64 -0.15
C THR A 70 21.88 6.22 -0.14
N GLU A 71 22.70 5.94 0.90
CA GLU A 71 24.12 6.32 0.97
C GLU A 71 24.96 5.81 -0.23
N ASN A 72 24.47 4.82 -0.98
CA ASN A 72 25.16 4.24 -2.14
C ASN A 72 24.62 4.71 -3.51
N ASN A 73 24.48 6.03 -3.73
CA ASN A 73 24.35 6.63 -5.07
C ASN A 73 23.14 6.19 -5.92
N CYS A 74 21.97 6.02 -5.33
CA CYS A 74 20.75 5.71 -6.08
C CYS A 74 19.71 6.83 -5.90
N LYS A 75 19.90 7.94 -6.63
CA LYS A 75 18.95 9.07 -6.70
C LYS A 75 17.65 8.74 -7.45
N ASP A 76 17.56 7.58 -8.09
CA ASP A 76 16.53 7.27 -9.10
C ASP A 76 15.45 6.26 -8.63
N TYR A 77 15.47 5.84 -7.37
CA TYR A 77 14.48 4.90 -6.84
C TYR A 77 13.55 5.59 -5.86
N ALA A 78 12.39 6.02 -6.35
CA ALA A 78 11.26 6.35 -5.51
C ALA A 78 10.39 5.10 -5.32
N GLU A 79 9.90 4.88 -4.10
CA GLU A 79 8.96 3.80 -3.84
C GLU A 79 7.68 3.99 -4.69
N PHE A 80 7.14 2.89 -5.22
CA PHE A 80 6.11 2.89 -6.25
C PHE A 80 4.86 3.72 -5.89
N ASN A 81 4.32 3.59 -4.68
CA ASN A 81 3.12 4.30 -4.26
C ASN A 81 3.35 5.81 -4.17
N PHE A 82 4.51 6.23 -3.66
CA PHE A 82 4.90 7.63 -3.54
C PHE A 82 5.28 8.24 -4.89
N TYR A 83 5.95 7.48 -5.76
CA TYR A 83 6.28 7.89 -7.12
C TYR A 83 5.05 8.09 -7.99
N SER A 84 4.02 7.24 -7.80
CA SER A 84 2.79 7.30 -8.60
C SER A 84 2.01 8.60 -8.40
N ASP A 85 2.02 9.16 -7.18
CA ASP A 85 1.40 10.46 -6.88
C ASP A 85 2.15 11.19 -5.74
N PRO A 86 3.25 11.88 -6.07
CA PRO A 86 4.09 12.55 -5.06
C PRO A 86 3.36 13.73 -4.41
N LEU A 87 2.42 14.37 -5.12
CA LEU A 87 1.64 15.49 -4.59
C LEU A 87 0.63 14.99 -3.53
N ALA A 88 -0.07 13.88 -3.80
CA ALA A 88 -0.93 13.27 -2.81
C ALA A 88 -0.15 12.80 -1.58
N ALA A 89 1.03 12.21 -1.78
CA ALA A 89 1.90 11.81 -0.67
C ALA A 89 2.31 13.01 0.20
N GLN A 90 2.71 14.13 -0.42
CA GLN A 90 3.03 15.36 0.28
C GLN A 90 1.83 15.90 1.08
N ILE A 91 0.63 15.92 0.49
CA ILE A 91 -0.60 16.36 1.17
C ILE A 91 -0.87 15.47 2.39
N VAL A 92 -0.81 14.15 2.24
CA VAL A 92 -1.11 13.22 3.33
C VAL A 92 -0.10 13.36 4.46
N LEU A 93 1.20 13.36 4.15
CA LEU A 93 2.24 13.47 5.17
C LEU A 93 2.17 14.80 5.93
N ASN A 94 1.90 15.91 5.24
CA ASN A 94 1.84 17.22 5.87
C ASN A 94 0.59 17.40 6.75
N ASN A 95 -0.54 16.79 6.39
CA ASN A 95 -1.82 17.09 7.04
C ASN A 95 -2.33 15.99 7.99
N PHE A 96 -1.85 14.74 7.85
CA PHE A 96 -2.24 13.64 8.75
C PHE A 96 -1.19 13.38 9.83
N GLY A 97 0.07 13.81 9.60
CA GLY A 97 1.17 13.63 10.54
C GLY A 97 1.39 14.78 11.54
N LEU A 98 0.59 15.86 11.46
CA LEU A 98 0.69 17.03 12.33
C LEU A 98 -0.60 17.20 13.16
N GLU A 99 -0.48 17.68 14.40
CA GLU A 99 -1.56 17.75 15.39
C GLU A 99 -2.82 18.50 14.91
N PRO A 100 -4.05 18.03 15.23
CA PRO A 100 -4.37 16.82 15.99
C PRO A 100 -4.11 15.55 15.14
N ALA A 101 -3.13 14.76 15.57
CA ALA A 101 -2.53 13.75 14.72
C ALA A 101 -3.26 12.43 14.86
N VAL A 102 -3.69 11.86 13.73
CA VAL A 102 -3.99 10.42 13.69
C VAL A 102 -2.68 9.68 13.97
N PRO A 103 -2.68 8.60 14.77
CA PRO A 103 -1.53 7.70 14.84
C PRO A 103 -1.18 7.19 13.42
N LEU A 104 -0.11 7.75 12.84
CA LEU A 104 0.36 7.47 11.49
C LEU A 104 1.60 6.58 11.55
N VAL A 105 1.51 5.41 10.92
CA VAL A 105 2.62 4.47 10.78
C VAL A 105 2.99 4.34 9.30
N LEU A 106 4.25 4.67 8.98
CA LEU A 106 4.82 4.44 7.66
C LEU A 106 5.61 3.13 7.66
N VAL A 107 5.28 2.24 6.73
CA VAL A 107 5.97 0.98 6.45
C VAL A 107 6.70 1.15 5.13
N ASP A 108 8.00 1.46 5.21
CA ASP A 108 8.82 1.73 4.03
C ASP A 108 9.20 0.45 3.27
N TRP A 109 9.52 0.61 1.98
CA TRP A 109 9.93 -0.48 1.10
C TRP A 109 11.20 -1.19 1.58
N THR A 110 12.15 -0.42 2.08
CA THR A 110 13.45 -0.89 2.58
C THR A 110 13.28 -1.86 3.78
N LEU A 111 12.31 -1.60 4.66
CA LEU A 111 11.96 -2.50 5.76
C LEU A 111 11.50 -3.87 5.27
N CYS A 112 10.70 -3.92 4.20
CA CYS A 112 10.23 -5.16 3.59
C CYS A 112 11.38 -5.95 2.94
N LEU A 113 12.39 -5.26 2.37
CA LEU A 113 13.59 -5.90 1.84
C LEU A 113 14.50 -6.47 2.94
N LYS A 114 14.57 -5.80 4.09
CA LYS A 114 15.38 -6.24 5.24
C LYS A 114 14.87 -7.53 5.88
N TYR A 115 13.56 -7.75 5.86
CA TYR A 115 12.91 -8.91 6.46
C TYR A 115 12.12 -9.71 5.41
N PRO A 116 12.81 -10.38 4.47
CA PRO A 116 12.14 -11.11 3.40
C PRO A 116 11.45 -12.36 3.95
N ILE A 117 10.28 -12.67 3.40
CA ILE A 117 9.63 -13.96 3.60
C ILE A 117 10.39 -15.00 2.76
N LEU A 118 10.88 -16.05 3.41
CA LEU A 118 11.64 -17.12 2.76
C LEU A 118 10.76 -17.97 1.82
N GLY A 119 11.39 -18.56 0.80
CA GLY A 119 10.71 -19.46 -0.15
C GLY A 119 9.95 -20.60 0.54
N SER A 120 10.55 -21.17 1.59
CA SER A 120 9.97 -22.23 2.41
C SER A 120 8.61 -21.88 3.04
N PHE A 121 8.35 -20.61 3.34
CA PHE A 121 7.04 -20.16 3.79
C PHE A 121 5.97 -20.38 2.71
N PHE A 122 6.28 -20.03 1.46
CA PHE A 122 5.38 -20.23 0.33
C PHE A 122 5.20 -21.71 0.01
N ASP A 123 6.27 -22.51 0.12
CA ASP A 123 6.18 -23.96 -0.04
C ASP A 123 5.27 -24.60 1.02
N ASN A 124 5.36 -24.15 2.28
CA ASN A 124 4.48 -24.62 3.35
C ASN A 124 3.01 -24.26 3.10
N ILE A 125 2.72 -23.05 2.60
CA ILE A 125 1.37 -22.68 2.17
C ILE A 125 0.91 -23.55 1.01
N ALA A 126 1.74 -23.75 0.00
CA ALA A 126 1.40 -24.56 -1.16
C ALA A 126 1.13 -26.03 -0.78
N ASN A 127 1.89 -26.56 0.19
CA ASN A 127 1.75 -27.92 0.69
C ASN A 127 0.50 -28.12 1.56
N SER A 128 -0.01 -27.07 2.21
CA SER A 128 -1.24 -27.15 3.02
C SER A 128 -2.53 -27.04 2.19
N LEU A 129 -2.44 -26.72 0.89
CA LEU A 129 -3.58 -26.54 -0.01
C LEU A 129 -3.85 -27.81 -0.85
N SER A 130 -5.13 -28.12 -1.11
CA SER A 130 -5.51 -29.22 -2.00
C SER A 130 -4.89 -29.08 -3.40
N VAL A 131 -4.52 -30.22 -4.01
CA VAL A 131 -3.73 -30.35 -5.27
C VAL A 131 -4.18 -29.42 -6.41
N LYS A 132 -5.49 -29.17 -6.58
CA LYS A 132 -6.02 -28.26 -7.62
C LYS A 132 -5.71 -26.77 -7.40
N LYS A 133 -5.58 -26.30 -6.16
CA LYS A 133 -5.27 -24.87 -5.83
C LYS A 133 -3.77 -24.57 -5.91
N LYS A 134 -2.93 -25.59 -5.67
CA LYS A 134 -1.47 -25.49 -5.65
C LYS A 134 -0.88 -24.98 -6.97
N ASN A 135 -1.36 -25.49 -8.11
CA ASN A 135 -0.83 -25.13 -9.43
C ASN A 135 -1.20 -23.70 -9.88
N CYS A 136 -2.34 -23.17 -9.43
CA CYS A 136 -2.82 -21.83 -9.84
C CYS A 136 -2.12 -20.70 -9.06
N ILE A 137 -1.81 -20.94 -7.78
CA ILE A 137 -1.20 -19.93 -6.90
C ILE A 137 0.31 -19.86 -7.15
N MET A 138 1.01 -21.00 -7.23
CA MET A 138 2.46 -21.01 -7.45
C MET A 138 2.85 -20.29 -8.75
N GLY A 139 2.11 -20.49 -9.84
CA GLY A 139 2.37 -19.82 -11.11
C GLY A 139 2.26 -18.29 -11.05
N LYS A 140 1.38 -17.74 -10.19
CA LYS A 140 1.18 -16.29 -10.03
C LYS A 140 2.09 -15.67 -8.97
N LEU A 141 2.44 -16.43 -7.93
CA LEU A 141 3.28 -15.95 -6.84
C LEU A 141 4.75 -15.83 -7.26
N PHE A 142 5.27 -16.82 -8.00
CA PHE A 142 6.67 -16.82 -8.43
C PHE A 142 6.95 -15.92 -9.63
N SER A 143 5.93 -15.61 -10.45
CA SER A 143 6.07 -14.65 -11.56
C SER A 143 6.24 -13.20 -11.09
N ALA A 144 5.90 -12.90 -9.83
CA ALA A 144 6.03 -11.57 -9.25
C ALA A 144 7.42 -11.33 -8.59
N ARG A 145 8.32 -12.32 -8.62
CA ARG A 145 9.67 -12.18 -8.05
C ARG A 145 10.54 -11.31 -8.97
N PRO A 146 11.26 -10.30 -8.45
CA PRO A 146 12.20 -9.52 -9.25
C PRO A 146 13.27 -10.42 -9.87
N PRO A 147 13.71 -10.19 -11.12
CA PRO A 147 14.69 -11.04 -11.80
C PRO A 147 16.00 -11.20 -11.04
N SER A 148 16.38 -10.19 -10.24
CA SER A 148 17.58 -10.18 -9.40
C SER A 148 17.60 -11.27 -8.32
N TYR A 149 16.43 -11.79 -7.93
CA TYR A 149 16.31 -12.84 -6.90
C TYR A 149 16.01 -14.23 -7.47
N ALA A 150 16.02 -14.39 -8.80
CA ALA A 150 15.69 -15.67 -9.45
C ALA A 150 16.80 -16.74 -9.28
N ASN A 151 18.06 -16.32 -9.10
CA ASN A 151 19.23 -17.21 -9.08
C ASN A 151 19.90 -17.36 -7.71
N ASP A 152 19.37 -16.72 -6.66
CA ASP A 152 19.95 -16.89 -5.33
C ASP A 152 19.54 -18.25 -4.74
N LYS A 153 20.46 -19.22 -4.84
CA LYS A 153 20.35 -20.56 -4.28
C LYS A 153 20.89 -20.65 -2.84
N THR A 154 21.24 -19.52 -2.21
CA THR A 154 21.87 -19.51 -0.87
C THR A 154 20.91 -19.36 0.30
N THR A 155 19.60 -19.37 0.05
CA THR A 155 18.60 -19.58 1.11
C THR A 155 17.91 -20.92 0.90
N PRO A 156 17.91 -21.84 1.89
CA PRO A 156 17.10 -23.06 1.84
C PRO A 156 15.60 -22.77 1.78
#